data_AF-A0A7V4PIX2-F1
#
_entry.id   AF-A0A7V4PIX2-F1
#
_cell.length_a   1.000
_cell.length_b   1.000
_cell.length_c   1.000
_cell.angle_alpha   90.00
_cell.angle_beta   90.00
_cell.angle_gamma   90.00
#
_symmetry.space_group_name_H-M   'P 1'
#
loop_
_entity.id
_entity.type
_entity.pdbx_description
1 polymer ?
#
loop_
_entity_poly.entity_id
_entity_poly.type
_entity_poly.pdbx_seq_one_letter_code
_entity_poly.pdbx_strand_id
1 'polypeptide(L)' 'RASASLVLAGLVAEGVTEVSRVYHLDRGYEGLDQKLARLGANIKRI' A
#
# COMPACT_ATOMS: atom_id res chain seq x y z
N ARG A 1 4.58 10.52 4.18
CA ARG A 1 3.79 10.96 3.01
C ARG A 1 4.22 10.23 1.73
N ALA A 2 5.50 10.29 1.33
CA ALA A 2 6.00 9.60 0.13
C ALA A 2 5.62 8.10 0.04
N SER A 3 5.63 7.38 1.18
CA SER A 3 5.31 5.95 1.23
C SER A 3 3.86 5.62 0.81
N ALA A 4 2.87 6.46 1.11
CA ALA A 4 1.50 6.24 0.69
C ALA A 4 1.32 6.49 -0.82
N SER A 5 2.03 7.47 -1.36
CA SER A 5 2.06 7.74 -2.80
C SER A 5 2.64 6.56 -3.60
N LEU A 6 3.65 5.86 -3.06
CA LEU A 6 4.20 4.65 -3.67
C LEU A 6 3.17 3.51 -3.74
N VAL A 7 2.37 3.32 -2.68
CA VAL A 7 1.29 2.31 -2.68
C VAL A 7 0.25 2.65 -3.76
N LEU A 8 -0.16 3.91 -3.85
CA LEU A 8 -1.11 4.35 -4.89
C LEU A 8 -0.54 4.19 -6.30
N ALA A 9 0.74 4.50 -6.51
CA ALA A 9 1.42 4.27 -7.78
C ALA A 9 1.45 2.77 -8.13
N GLY A 10 1.73 1.91 -7.16
CA GLY A 10 1.73 0.45 -7.35
C GLY A 10 0.35 -0.13 -7.68
N LEU A 11 -0.73 0.49 -7.19
CA LEU A 11 -2.11 0.09 -7.55
C LEU A 11 -2.50 0.44 -8.99
N VAL A 12 -1.86 1.45 -9.59
CA VAL A 12 -2.09 1.86 -10.98
C VAL A 12 -1.11 1.20 -11.95
N ALA A 13 0.06 0.78 -11.45
CA ALA A 13 1.09 0.11 -12.25
C ALA A 13 0.60 -1.21 -12.84
N GLU A 14 1.07 -1.53 -14.04
CA GLU A 14 0.81 -2.82 -14.67
C GLU A 14 1.67 -3.92 -14.01
N GLY A 15 1.08 -5.10 -13.80
CA GLY A 15 1.76 -6.24 -13.19
C GLY A 15 1.72 -6.23 -11.65
N VAL A 16 2.80 -6.69 -11.02
CA VAL A 16 2.91 -6.83 -9.56
C VAL A 16 3.94 -5.85 -9.04
N THR A 17 3.53 -5.01 -8.07
CA THR A 17 4.44 -4.10 -7.36
C THR A 17 4.69 -4.63 -5.94
N GLU A 18 5.94 -4.87 -5.60
CA GLU A 18 6.35 -5.20 -4.23
C GLU A 18 6.89 -3.96 -3.50
N VAL A 19 6.32 -3.66 -2.34
CA VAL A 19 6.74 -2.52 -1.51
C VAL A 19 7.31 -3.03 -0.19
N SER A 20 8.60 -2.77 0.03
CA SER A 20 9.34 -3.17 1.24
C SER A 20 9.45 -2.03 2.25
N ARG A 21 9.78 -2.37 3.51
CA ARG A 21 9.95 -1.41 4.63
C ARG A 21 8.70 -0.60 4.96
N VAL A 22 7.53 -1.25 4.88
CA VAL A 22 6.20 -0.68 5.18
C VAL A 22 5.99 -0.28 6.65
N TYR A 23 6.87 -0.64 7.58
CA TYR A 23 6.76 -0.23 8.99
C TYR A 23 6.76 1.30 9.21
N HIS A 24 7.37 2.06 8.29
CA HIS A 24 7.29 3.53 8.30
C HIS A 24 5.93 4.05 7.82
N LEU A 25 5.21 3.28 7.02
CA LEU A 25 3.84 3.57 6.58
C LEU A 25 2.89 3.49 7.77
N ASP A 26 3.05 2.46 8.60
CA ASP A 26 2.15 2.16 9.72
C ASP A 26 2.13 3.28 10.78
N ARG A 27 3.24 4.00 11.02
CA ARG A 27 3.27 5.16 11.94
C ARG A 27 2.39 6.34 11.53
N GLY A 28 2.05 6.48 10.23
CA GLY A 28 1.26 7.60 9.72
C GLY A 28 -0.03 7.19 9.00
N TYR A 29 -0.16 5.90 8.67
CA TYR A 29 -1.25 5.32 7.91
C TYR A 29 -1.52 3.89 8.41
N GLU A 30 -1.78 3.78 9.71
CA GLU A 30 -2.10 2.51 10.34
C GLU A 30 -3.20 1.75 9.57
N GLY A 31 -2.92 0.49 9.24
CA GLY A 31 -3.83 -0.39 8.51
C GLY A 31 -4.20 0.11 7.11
N LEU A 32 -3.31 0.83 6.43
CA LEU A 32 -3.57 1.35 5.08
C LEU A 32 -3.95 0.22 4.10
N ASP A 33 -3.22 -0.89 4.13
CA ASP A 33 -3.48 -2.06 3.31
C ASP A 33 -4.89 -2.63 3.54
N GLN A 34 -5.31 -2.76 4.80
CA GLN A 34 -6.66 -3.23 5.14
C GLN A 34 -7.74 -2.26 4.67
N LYS A 35 -7.52 -0.95 4.84
CA LYS A 35 -8.45 0.09 4.40
C LYS A 35 -8.60 0.09 2.89
N LEU A 36 -7.48 0.01 2.15
CA LEU A 36 -7.49 -0.06 0.69
C LEU A 36 -8.12 -1.37 0.19
N ALA A 37 -7.82 -2.51 0.81
CA ALA A 37 -8.45 -3.78 0.48
C ALA A 37 -9.98 -3.75 0.68
N ARG A 38 -10.47 -3.11 1.75
CA ARG A 38 -11.92 -2.89 1.98
C ARG A 38 -12.57 -2.01 0.92
N LEU A 39 -11.80 -1.15 0.26
CA LEU A 39 -12.24 -0.33 -0.86
C LEU A 39 -12.12 -1.05 -2.22
N GLY A 40 -11.68 -2.31 -2.23
CA GLY A 40 -11.55 -3.13 -3.44
C GLY A 40 -10.16 -3.11 -4.09
N ALA A 41 -9.15 -2.52 -3.44
CA ALA A 41 -7.78 -2.58 -3.95
C ALA A 41 -7.23 -4.02 -3.89
N ASN A 42 -6.62 -4.48 -4.99
CA ASN A 42 -5.91 -5.76 -5.02
C ASN A 42 -4.53 -5.61 -4.35
N ILE A 43 -4.50 -5.70 -3.03
CA ILE A 43 -3.30 -5.56 -2.21
C ILE A 43 -3.25 -6.67 -1.16
N LYS A 44 -2.05 -7.18 -0.88
CA LYS A 44 -1.82 -8.18 0.16
C LYS A 44 -0.53 -7.86 0.90
N ARG A 45 -0.58 -7.92 2.24
CA ARG A 45 0.61 -7.89 3.09
C ARG A 45 1.08 -9.33 3.34
N ILE A 46 2.39 -9.54 3.26
CA ILE A 46 3.08 -10.82 3.52
C ILE A 46 3.86 -10.69 4.82
#